data_AF-A0A939GL36-F1
#
_entry.id   AF-A0A939GL36-F1
#
_cell.length_a   1.000
_cell.length_b   1.000
_cell.length_c   1.000
_cell.angle_alpha   90.00
_cell.angle_beta   90.00
_cell.angle_gamma   90.00
#
_symmetry.space_group_name_H-M   'P 1'
#
loop_
_entity.id
_entity.type
_entity.pdbx_description
1 polymer ?
#
loop_
_entity_poly.entity_id
_entity_poly.type
_entity_poly.pdbx_seq_one_letter_code
_entity_poly.pdbx_strand_id
1 'polypeptide(L)'
;MKNLLCTIAIACAVIACGPAPKTDETKTPGSPLDKAEMAVMAVHDETMPQIETMLKLKKQVNARIMKLDSLAGTPAEKIRADEEQAQGRLIVRHLTEADSLMMSWMSGYKGDTLKKLPEADALRYLDGQQKKVDDVKSKINQSIQQANAYLRQ
;
A
#
# COMPACT_ATOMS: atom_id res chain seq x y z
N MET A 1 25.48 78.76 30.08
CA MET A 1 26.85 78.97 29.56
C MET A 1 27.14 77.88 28.55
N LYS A 2 27.47 78.28 27.31
CA LYS A 2 28.32 77.61 26.29
C LYS A 2 27.96 76.15 25.92
N ASN A 3 27.45 75.93 24.69
CA ASN A 3 28.17 75.45 23.49
C ASN A 3 28.58 73.96 23.64
N LEU A 4 28.55 73.05 22.67
CA LEU A 4 28.55 73.07 21.21
C LEU A 4 28.23 71.64 20.71
N LEU A 5 27.88 71.55 19.43
CA LEU A 5 27.60 70.35 18.63
C LEU A 5 28.69 69.26 18.65
N CYS A 6 28.28 68.00 18.39
CA CYS A 6 28.75 67.24 17.22
C CYS A 6 27.94 65.95 17.00
N THR A 7 27.28 65.91 15.85
CA THR A 7 26.66 64.76 15.17
C THR A 7 27.68 63.70 14.77
N ILE A 8 27.28 62.43 14.67
CA ILE A 8 27.34 61.60 13.43
C ILE A 8 26.73 60.21 13.69
N ALA A 9 26.02 59.73 12.68
CA ALA A 9 25.08 58.63 12.63
C ALA A 9 25.66 57.24 12.92
N ILE A 10 24.89 56.43 13.66
CA ILE A 10 25.04 54.98 13.74
C ILE A 10 23.88 54.36 12.95
N ALA A 11 24.22 53.60 11.91
CA ALA A 11 23.30 52.84 11.11
C ALA A 11 22.64 51.73 11.97
N CYS A 12 21.32 51.83 12.15
CA CYS A 12 20.51 50.73 12.67
C CYS A 12 20.35 49.67 11.57
N ALA A 13 21.12 48.59 11.66
CA ALA A 13 20.79 47.34 10.98
C ALA A 13 19.52 46.76 11.63
N VAL A 14 18.43 46.74 10.88
CA VAL A 14 17.20 46.03 11.21
C VAL A 14 17.50 44.54 11.30
N ILE A 15 17.55 44.01 12.52
CA ILE A 15 17.46 42.58 12.79
C ILE A 15 16.00 42.18 12.54
N ALA A 16 15.72 41.72 11.33
CA ALA A 16 14.46 41.04 11.03
C ALA A 16 14.49 39.65 11.65
N CYS A 17 13.76 39.48 12.76
CA CYS A 17 13.32 38.17 13.25
C CYS A 17 12.37 37.55 12.21
N GLY A 18 12.85 36.58 11.46
CA GLY A 18 12.02 35.65 10.67
C GLY A 18 11.86 34.32 11.42
N PRO A 19 10.72 33.62 11.28
CA PRO A 19 10.50 32.34 11.96
C PRO A 19 11.49 31.30 11.43
N ALA A 20 12.03 30.50 12.35
CA ALA A 20 12.93 29.40 12.04
C ALA A 20 12.31 28.48 10.97
N PRO A 21 13.07 28.09 9.93
CA PRO A 21 12.60 27.07 9.01
C PRO A 21 12.49 25.77 9.81
N LYS A 22 11.27 25.22 9.88
CA LYS A 22 11.09 23.82 10.24
C LYS A 22 11.79 23.03 9.15
N THR A 23 12.91 22.41 9.49
CA THR A 23 13.50 21.34 8.71
C THR A 23 12.46 20.24 8.60
N ASP A 24 11.71 20.24 7.49
CA ASP A 24 11.11 19.04 6.97
C ASP A 24 12.27 18.09 6.66
N GLU A 25 12.52 17.14 7.56
CA GLU A 25 13.42 16.02 7.28
C GLU A 25 12.78 15.16 6.19
N THR A 26 12.92 15.59 4.95
CA THR A 26 12.81 14.70 3.80
C THR A 26 13.98 13.73 3.95
N LYS A 27 13.73 12.55 4.56
CA LYS A 27 14.71 11.48 4.71
C LYS A 27 15.24 11.12 3.32
N THR A 28 16.39 11.65 2.96
CA THR A 28 17.16 11.12 1.85
C THR A 28 17.72 9.78 2.32
N PRO A 29 17.44 8.64 1.65
CA PRO A 29 17.90 7.33 2.11
C PRO A 29 19.42 7.28 2.08
N GLY A 30 20.03 7.44 3.25
CA GLY A 30 21.48 7.48 3.40
C GLY A 30 22.08 6.11 3.63
N SER A 31 21.40 5.23 4.38
CA SER A 31 21.90 3.91 4.76
C SER A 31 21.37 2.77 3.89
N PRO A 32 22.06 1.62 3.82
CA PRO A 32 21.52 0.39 3.24
C PRO A 32 20.18 -0.02 3.86
N LEU A 33 20.04 0.20 5.17
CA LEU A 33 18.81 -0.10 5.91
C LEU A 33 17.63 0.75 5.43
N ASP A 34 17.82 2.07 5.26
CA ASP A 34 16.77 2.97 4.77
C ASP A 34 16.31 2.56 3.37
N LYS A 35 17.24 2.18 2.49
CA LYS A 35 16.93 1.72 1.13
C LYS A 35 16.12 0.44 1.13
N ALA A 36 16.48 -0.51 1.99
CA ALA A 36 15.75 -1.78 2.12
C ALA A 36 14.33 -1.54 2.67
N GLU A 37 14.17 -0.68 3.67
CA GLU A 37 12.85 -0.35 4.23
C GLU A 37 11.98 0.35 3.17
N MET A 38 12.55 1.31 2.44
CA MET A 38 11.85 1.98 1.34
C MET A 38 11.43 1.02 0.24
N ALA A 39 12.25 0.03 -0.11
CA ALA A 39 11.89 -0.97 -1.13
C ALA A 39 10.66 -1.78 -0.72
N VAL A 40 10.61 -2.23 0.55
CA VAL A 40 9.46 -2.97 1.08
C VAL A 40 8.20 -2.10 1.07
N MET A 41 8.30 -0.85 1.55
CA MET A 41 7.16 0.07 1.57
C MET A 41 6.70 0.49 0.18
N ALA A 42 7.60 0.61 -0.80
CA ALA A 42 7.25 0.92 -2.18
C ALA A 42 6.33 -0.14 -2.79
N VAL A 43 6.58 -1.43 -2.52
CA VAL A 43 5.69 -2.50 -2.98
C VAL A 43 4.34 -2.46 -2.28
N HIS A 44 4.31 -2.17 -0.97
CA HIS A 44 3.06 -1.94 -0.24
C HIS A 44 2.25 -0.81 -0.90
N ASP A 45 2.85 0.35 -1.08
CA ASP A 45 2.17 1.55 -1.60
C ASP A 45 1.66 1.34 -3.03
N GLU A 46 2.44 0.66 -3.88
CA GLU A 46 2.03 0.27 -5.24
C GLU A 46 0.83 -0.69 -5.22
N THR A 47 0.75 -1.57 -4.22
CA THR A 47 -0.25 -2.63 -4.15
C THR A 47 -1.59 -2.13 -3.59
N MET A 48 -1.58 -1.09 -2.74
CA MET A 48 -2.79 -0.58 -2.08
C MET A 48 -3.94 -0.19 -3.04
N PRO A 49 -3.71 0.52 -4.16
CA PRO A 49 -4.78 0.80 -5.14
C PRO A 49 -5.39 -0.46 -5.77
N GLN A 50 -4.62 -1.55 -5.85
CA GLN A 50 -5.09 -2.81 -6.43
C GLN A 50 -6.08 -3.52 -5.50
N ILE A 51 -6.00 -3.30 -4.18
CA ILE A 51 -6.96 -3.85 -3.21
C ILE A 51 -8.36 -3.28 -3.45
N GLU A 52 -8.49 -1.99 -3.72
CA GLU A 52 -9.78 -1.39 -4.07
C GLU A 52 -10.37 -2.04 -5.34
N THR A 53 -9.53 -2.21 -6.37
CA THR A 53 -9.90 -2.89 -7.61
C THR A 53 -10.38 -4.32 -7.32
N MET A 54 -9.66 -5.05 -6.49
CA MET A 54 -9.97 -6.41 -6.08
C MET A 54 -11.32 -6.50 -5.35
N LEU A 55 -11.60 -5.59 -4.41
CA LEU A 55 -12.87 -5.54 -3.68
C LEU A 55 -14.05 -5.23 -4.60
N LYS A 56 -13.85 -4.34 -5.58
CA LYS A 56 -14.86 -4.08 -6.63
C LYS A 56 -15.15 -5.32 -7.46
N LEU A 57 -14.10 -6.01 -7.91
CA LEU A 57 -14.23 -7.26 -8.68
C LEU A 57 -14.93 -8.35 -7.86
N LYS A 58 -14.59 -8.51 -6.58
CA LYS A 58 -15.28 -9.43 -5.67
C LYS A 58 -16.79 -9.18 -5.61
N LYS A 59 -17.22 -7.92 -5.55
CA LYS A 59 -18.64 -7.56 -5.60
C LYS A 59 -19.29 -7.96 -6.93
N GLN A 60 -18.62 -7.71 -8.06
CA GLN A 60 -19.12 -8.07 -9.38
C GLN A 60 -19.24 -9.59 -9.59
N VAL A 61 -18.24 -10.35 -9.14
CA VAL A 61 -18.26 -11.83 -9.20
C VAL A 61 -19.42 -12.37 -8.35
N ASN A 62 -19.62 -11.87 -7.14
CA ASN A 62 -20.77 -12.25 -6.30
C ASN A 62 -22.12 -11.90 -6.96
N ALA A 63 -22.24 -10.72 -7.57
CA ALA A 63 -23.47 -10.36 -8.27
C ALA A 63 -23.77 -11.31 -9.45
N ARG A 64 -22.74 -11.74 -10.19
CA ARG A 64 -22.88 -12.73 -11.26
C ARG A 64 -23.30 -14.10 -10.71
N ILE A 65 -22.69 -14.56 -9.62
CA ILE A 65 -23.09 -15.79 -8.90
C ILE A 65 -24.57 -15.74 -8.52
N MET A 66 -25.03 -14.66 -7.90
CA MET A 66 -26.44 -14.50 -7.51
C MET A 66 -27.39 -14.51 -8.70
N LYS A 67 -26.97 -13.94 -9.84
CA LYS A 67 -27.76 -14.00 -11.07
C LYS A 67 -27.90 -15.43 -11.59
N LEU A 68 -26.81 -16.21 -11.58
CA LEU A 68 -26.82 -17.61 -12.00
C LEU A 68 -27.75 -18.48 -11.14
N ASP A 69 -27.75 -18.26 -9.82
CA ASP A 69 -28.62 -18.97 -8.87
C ASP A 69 -30.12 -18.74 -9.15
N SER A 70 -30.46 -17.56 -9.68
CA SER A 70 -31.84 -17.20 -10.04
C SER A 70 -32.31 -17.72 -11.40
N LEU A 71 -31.44 -18.38 -12.19
CA LEU A 71 -31.80 -18.83 -13.53
C LEU A 71 -32.75 -20.04 -13.48
N ALA A 72 -33.95 -19.86 -14.05
CA ALA A 72 -34.77 -20.97 -14.50
C ALA A 72 -34.28 -21.43 -15.88
N GLY A 73 -34.26 -22.75 -16.11
CA GLY A 73 -33.79 -23.31 -17.38
C GLY A 73 -33.93 -24.82 -17.43
N THR A 74 -33.59 -25.37 -18.58
CA THR A 74 -33.44 -26.81 -18.82
C THR A 74 -32.36 -27.42 -17.90
N PRO A 75 -32.37 -28.74 -17.67
CA PRO A 75 -31.32 -29.39 -16.89
C PRO A 75 -29.90 -29.11 -17.38
N ALA A 76 -29.69 -29.04 -18.70
CA ALA A 76 -28.38 -28.73 -19.28
C ALA A 76 -27.92 -27.29 -18.97
N GLU A 77 -28.83 -26.32 -19.00
CA GLU A 77 -28.53 -24.93 -18.64
C GLU A 77 -28.22 -24.79 -17.14
N LYS A 78 -28.91 -25.55 -16.29
CA LYS A 78 -28.62 -25.59 -14.84
C LYS A 78 -27.24 -26.15 -14.54
N ILE A 79 -26.83 -27.23 -15.21
CA ILE A 79 -25.47 -27.80 -15.04
C ILE A 79 -24.41 -26.75 -15.40
N ARG A 80 -24.58 -26.05 -16.52
CA ARG A 80 -23.65 -24.98 -16.93
C ARG A 80 -23.62 -23.84 -15.92
N ALA A 81 -24.78 -23.43 -15.40
CA ALA A 81 -24.87 -22.40 -14.38
C ALA A 81 -24.19 -22.83 -13.07
N ASP A 82 -24.33 -24.10 -12.66
CA ASP A 82 -23.68 -24.65 -11.47
C ASP A 82 -22.15 -24.68 -11.59
N GLU A 83 -21.62 -25.06 -12.75
CA GLU A 83 -20.19 -25.04 -13.06
C GLU A 83 -19.63 -23.62 -13.01
N GLU A 84 -20.30 -22.67 -13.67
CA GLU A 84 -19.92 -21.26 -13.67
C GLU A 84 -19.97 -20.69 -12.24
N GLN A 85 -20.99 -21.07 -11.47
CA GLN A 85 -21.13 -20.68 -10.07
C GLN A 85 -19.98 -21.22 -9.20
N ALA A 86 -19.58 -22.47 -9.42
CA ALA A 86 -18.44 -23.07 -8.71
C ALA A 86 -17.13 -22.33 -9.03
N GLN A 87 -16.91 -21.97 -10.30
CA GLN A 87 -15.77 -21.15 -10.70
C GLN A 87 -15.80 -19.76 -10.03
N GLY A 88 -16.95 -19.09 -10.05
CA GLY A 88 -17.13 -17.81 -9.38
C GLY A 88 -16.79 -17.87 -7.88
N ARG A 89 -17.28 -18.89 -7.17
CA ARG A 89 -16.98 -19.10 -5.75
C ARG A 89 -15.50 -19.32 -5.48
N LEU A 90 -14.80 -20.06 -6.35
CA LEU A 90 -13.36 -20.23 -6.25
C LEU A 90 -12.62 -18.89 -6.37
N ILE A 91 -13.01 -18.06 -7.33
CA ILE A 91 -12.43 -16.72 -7.52
C ILE A 91 -12.69 -15.82 -6.31
N VAL A 92 -13.91 -15.84 -5.75
CA VAL A 92 -14.22 -15.07 -4.52
C VAL A 92 -13.32 -15.49 -3.35
N ARG A 93 -12.99 -16.78 -3.22
CA ARG A 93 -12.03 -17.25 -2.22
C ARG A 93 -10.64 -16.68 -2.46
N HIS A 94 -10.12 -16.74 -3.68
CA HIS A 94 -8.79 -16.18 -4.00
C HIS A 94 -8.71 -14.67 -3.72
N LEU A 95 -9.75 -13.91 -4.12
CA LEU A 95 -9.84 -12.48 -3.83
C LEU A 95 -9.87 -12.19 -2.31
N THR A 96 -10.49 -13.07 -1.52
CA THR A 96 -10.57 -12.93 -0.05
C THR A 96 -9.25 -13.29 0.64
N GLU A 97 -8.58 -14.32 0.14
CA GLU A 97 -7.27 -14.74 0.63
C GLU A 97 -6.22 -13.65 0.37
N ALA A 98 -6.17 -13.10 -0.86
CA ALA A 98 -5.26 -12.02 -1.22
C ALA A 98 -5.45 -10.76 -0.35
N ASP A 99 -6.70 -10.39 -0.05
CA ASP A 99 -7.03 -9.30 0.88
C ASP A 99 -6.50 -9.56 2.30
N SER A 100 -6.73 -10.78 2.78
CA SER A 100 -6.30 -11.21 4.12
C SER A 100 -4.77 -11.24 4.26
N LEU A 101 -4.04 -11.59 3.20
CA LEU A 101 -2.58 -11.62 3.19
C LEU A 101 -1.98 -10.23 3.41
N MET A 102 -2.49 -9.19 2.75
CA MET A 102 -2.02 -7.82 2.98
C MET A 102 -2.29 -7.36 4.42
N MET A 103 -3.50 -7.62 4.94
CA MET A 103 -3.87 -7.28 6.32
C MET A 103 -3.01 -8.02 7.35
N SER A 104 -2.75 -9.30 7.13
CA SER A 104 -1.87 -10.10 7.98
C SER A 104 -0.42 -9.62 7.92
N TRP A 105 0.05 -9.19 6.75
CA TRP A 105 1.39 -8.65 6.60
C TRP A 105 1.54 -7.31 7.35
N MET A 106 0.60 -6.37 7.16
CA MET A 106 0.64 -5.06 7.83
C MET A 106 0.59 -5.18 9.35
N SER A 107 -0.24 -6.07 9.90
CA SER A 107 -0.31 -6.30 11.35
C SER A 107 0.94 -6.98 11.92
N GLY A 108 1.61 -7.80 11.10
CA GLY A 108 2.86 -8.49 11.44
C GLY A 108 4.12 -7.65 11.28
N TYR A 109 4.09 -6.59 10.46
CA TYR A 109 5.25 -5.76 10.17
C TYR A 109 5.70 -4.96 11.42
N LYS A 110 6.98 -5.10 11.79
CA LYS A 110 7.63 -4.48 12.96
C LYS A 110 8.69 -3.44 12.59
N GLY A 111 8.31 -2.48 11.74
CA GLY A 111 9.20 -1.39 11.30
C GLY A 111 9.78 -0.54 12.44
N ASP A 112 9.02 -0.39 13.52
CA ASP A 112 9.41 0.34 14.74
C ASP A 112 10.57 -0.32 15.52
N THR A 113 10.83 -1.60 15.25
CA THR A 113 11.92 -2.35 15.91
C THR A 113 13.23 -2.32 15.14
N LEU A 114 13.24 -1.87 13.88
CA LEU A 114 14.43 -1.90 13.01
C LEU A 114 15.65 -1.20 13.61
N LYS A 115 15.44 -0.03 14.23
CA LYS A 115 16.51 0.75 14.87
C LYS A 115 17.06 0.13 16.15
N LYS A 116 16.38 -0.88 16.71
CA LYS A 116 16.77 -1.59 17.93
C LYS A 116 17.56 -2.86 17.64
N LEU A 117 17.67 -3.24 16.36
CA LEU A 117 18.37 -4.44 15.90
C LEU A 117 19.78 -4.08 15.41
N PRO A 118 20.74 -5.02 15.52
CA PRO A 118 21.97 -4.94 14.73
C PRO A 118 21.63 -4.79 13.23
N GLU A 119 22.40 -3.98 12.51
CA GLU A 119 22.10 -3.65 11.10
C GLU A 119 21.92 -4.91 10.22
N ALA A 120 22.79 -5.91 10.39
CA ALA A 120 22.69 -7.17 9.66
C ALA A 120 21.39 -7.95 9.93
N ASP A 121 20.87 -7.87 11.16
CA ASP A 121 19.60 -8.51 11.54
C ASP A 121 18.41 -7.74 11.00
N ALA A 122 18.46 -6.40 11.02
CA ALA A 122 17.45 -5.54 10.44
C ALA A 122 17.34 -5.74 8.91
N LEU A 123 18.48 -5.81 8.21
CA LEU A 123 18.53 -6.10 6.78
C LEU A 123 17.97 -7.48 6.43
N ARG A 124 18.31 -8.52 7.21
CA ARG A 124 17.76 -9.86 7.03
C ARG A 124 16.25 -9.90 7.25
N TYR A 125 15.76 -9.19 8.26
CA TYR A 125 14.33 -9.06 8.51
C TYR A 125 13.63 -8.41 7.31
N LEU A 126 14.16 -7.30 6.78
CA LEU A 126 13.59 -6.59 5.64
C LEU A 126 13.61 -7.41 4.36
N ASP A 127 14.66 -8.18 4.08
CA ASP A 127 14.67 -9.15 2.97
C ASP A 127 13.54 -10.18 3.08
N GLY A 128 13.27 -10.66 4.31
CA GLY A 128 12.13 -11.52 4.58
C GLY A 128 10.78 -10.82 4.38
N GLN A 129 10.67 -9.53 4.70
CA GLN A 129 9.46 -8.75 4.46
C GLN A 129 9.25 -8.44 2.98
N GLN A 130 10.32 -8.19 2.24
CA GLN A 130 10.30 -7.97 0.79
C GLN A 130 9.66 -9.17 0.09
N LYS A 131 10.14 -10.38 0.38
CA LYS A 131 9.59 -11.62 -0.19
C LYS A 131 8.10 -11.81 0.12
N LYS A 132 7.67 -11.43 1.32
CA LYS A 132 6.25 -11.52 1.72
C LYS A 132 5.39 -10.52 0.95
N VAL A 133 5.81 -9.26 0.88
CA VAL A 133 5.02 -8.23 0.19
C VAL A 133 5.01 -8.46 -1.33
N ASP A 134 6.07 -9.04 -1.89
CA ASP A 134 6.09 -9.47 -3.30
C ASP A 134 5.11 -10.62 -3.57
N ASP A 135 5.01 -11.60 -2.67
CA ASP A 135 4.00 -12.67 -2.78
C ASP A 135 2.57 -12.10 -2.65
N VAL A 136 2.33 -11.20 -1.69
CA VAL A 136 1.05 -10.48 -1.56
C VAL A 136 0.67 -9.79 -2.87
N LYS A 137 1.59 -9.01 -3.45
CA LYS A 137 1.41 -8.35 -4.74
C LYS A 137 1.08 -9.34 -5.85
N SER A 138 1.80 -10.47 -5.92
CA SER A 138 1.55 -11.52 -6.90
C SER A 138 0.14 -12.11 -6.77
N LYS A 139 -0.29 -12.46 -5.54
CA LYS A 139 -1.63 -13.02 -5.28
C LYS A 139 -2.76 -12.06 -5.62
N ILE A 140 -2.58 -10.77 -5.32
CA ILE A 140 -3.54 -9.72 -5.67
C ILE A 140 -3.68 -9.64 -7.20
N ASN A 141 -2.56 -9.52 -7.92
CA ASN A 141 -2.56 -9.43 -9.38
C ASN A 141 -3.19 -10.66 -10.05
N GLN A 142 -2.83 -11.86 -9.58
CA GLN A 142 -3.41 -13.11 -10.09
C GLN A 142 -4.92 -13.19 -9.85
N SER A 143 -5.38 -12.80 -8.65
CA SER A 143 -6.82 -12.82 -8.31
C SER A 143 -7.61 -11.81 -9.14
N ILE A 144 -7.05 -10.62 -9.38
CA ILE A 144 -7.61 -9.61 -10.28
C ILE A 144 -7.71 -10.14 -11.71
N GLN A 145 -6.67 -10.80 -12.21
CA GLN A 145 -6.67 -11.38 -13.56
C GLN A 145 -7.75 -12.45 -13.71
N GLN A 146 -7.86 -13.37 -12.75
CA GLN A 146 -8.87 -14.43 -12.75
C GLN A 146 -10.29 -13.87 -12.71
N ALA A 147 -10.54 -12.86 -11.86
CA ALA A 147 -11.84 -12.21 -11.76
C ALA A 147 -12.22 -11.48 -13.06
N ASN A 148 -11.28 -10.74 -13.67
CA ASN A 148 -11.51 -10.10 -14.97
C ASN A 148 -11.80 -11.12 -16.08
N ALA A 149 -11.06 -12.24 -16.12
CA ALA A 149 -11.30 -13.30 -17.09
C ALA A 149 -12.70 -13.90 -16.92
N TYR A 150 -13.12 -14.17 -15.69
CA TYR A 150 -14.47 -14.67 -15.38
C TYR A 150 -15.58 -13.70 -15.78
N LEU A 151 -15.41 -12.41 -15.52
CA LEU A 151 -16.43 -11.40 -15.81
C LEU A 151 -16.57 -11.06 -17.29
N ARG A 152 -15.58 -11.38 -18.13
CA ARG A 152 -15.62 -11.19 -19.59
C ARG A 152 -16.27 -12.32 -20.37
N GLN A 153 -16.57 -13.45 -19.72
CA GLN A 153 -17.25 -14.59 -20.33
C GLN A 153 -18.70 -14.28 -20.65
#